data_AF-A0A8B6C552-F1
#
_entry.id   AF-A0A8B6C552-F1
#
_cell.length_a   1.000
_cell.length_b   1.000
_cell.length_c   1.000
_cell.angle_alpha   90.00
_cell.angle_beta   90.00
_cell.angle_gamma   90.00
#
_symmetry.space_group_name_H-M   'P 1'
#
loop_
_entity.id
_entity.type
_entity.pdbx_description
1 polymer ?
#
loop_
_entity_poly.entity_id
_entity_poly.type
_entity_poly.pdbx_seq_one_letter_code
_entity_poly.pdbx_strand_id
1 'polypeptide(L)'
;MNLREWASNSQKFLKCIPKEDQANREKLKVLGLTWTIKDDTLTVNSARNDNMFPITKREVLQRVASVFDPLGFFTPVTLRTKLFLQMLWNKKMEWDEQLTEEDIQQWKEISFDLDEIQEYHIPRAIGLPGTVTFRLLCFCDASTKAYASAVYLHQLREEQLMIEKKPLATLIDNRIKEIRQQQDIQFQYVYTKENPADIASRGTTVSLLKENSQWWHGPSWLTKHRTEWPRWDPHNISVDNQNSIESEYKVSKVLHEAAKLLAGEGPDGETNSVGNSKSSVGYLLDIDCSRFSSFIRLIRVSAWVLRFVKRLNKETISGPLTAAELEHAKLLWIKSVQKQCFW
;
A
#
# COMPACT_ATOMS: atom_id res chain seq x y z
N MET A 1 37.76 -23.85 -17.52
CA MET A 1 37.46 -23.54 -16.12
C MET A 1 36.83 -24.78 -15.52
N ASN A 2 37.46 -25.41 -14.53
CA ASN A 2 36.90 -26.60 -13.86
C ASN A 2 35.96 -26.12 -12.76
N LEU A 3 34.65 -26.26 -12.97
CA LEU A 3 33.62 -25.89 -11.98
C LEU A 3 33.62 -26.92 -10.85
N ARG A 4 33.74 -26.43 -9.61
CA ARG A 4 33.76 -27.21 -8.36
C ARG A 4 32.71 -26.67 -7.39
N GLU A 5 32.54 -27.33 -6.25
CA GLU A 5 31.55 -26.99 -5.20
C GLU A 5 30.09 -27.11 -5.68
N TRP A 6 29.76 -28.21 -6.38
CA TRP A 6 28.41 -28.50 -6.81
C TRP A 6 27.50 -28.82 -5.63
N ALA A 7 26.38 -28.12 -5.53
CA ALA A 7 25.33 -28.38 -4.55
C ALA A 7 23.99 -28.58 -5.26
N SER A 8 23.20 -29.54 -4.76
CA SER A 8 21.86 -29.80 -5.28
C SER A 8 21.01 -30.48 -4.21
N ASN A 9 19.72 -30.17 -4.20
CA ASN A 9 18.72 -30.89 -3.43
C ASN A 9 18.41 -32.29 -4.03
N SER A 10 18.87 -32.58 -5.25
CA SER A 10 18.67 -33.87 -5.92
C SER A 10 19.83 -34.82 -5.67
N GLN A 11 19.62 -35.82 -4.81
CA GLN A 11 20.62 -36.86 -4.57
C GLN A 11 20.95 -37.66 -5.84
N LYS A 12 19.98 -37.83 -6.75
CA LYS A 12 20.20 -38.49 -8.04
C LYS A 12 21.19 -37.71 -8.90
N PHE A 13 21.09 -36.39 -8.91
CA PHE A 13 22.03 -35.52 -9.62
C PHE A 13 23.42 -35.53 -8.97
N LEU A 14 23.50 -35.43 -7.63
CA LEU A 14 24.80 -35.45 -6.93
C LEU A 14 25.58 -36.74 -7.14
N LYS A 15 24.92 -37.89 -7.33
CA LYS A 15 25.58 -39.16 -7.67
C LYS A 15 26.33 -39.12 -9.01
N CYS A 16 25.97 -38.21 -9.91
CA CYS A 16 26.63 -38.01 -11.20
C CYS A 16 27.86 -37.09 -11.12
N ILE A 17 28.10 -36.46 -9.96
CA ILE A 17 29.20 -35.51 -9.75
C ILE A 17 30.33 -36.19 -8.94
N PRO A 18 31.61 -36.09 -9.34
CA PRO A 18 32.74 -36.57 -8.55
C PRO A 18 32.74 -36.03 -7.13
N LYS A 19 33.05 -36.87 -6.12
CA LYS A 19 32.98 -36.47 -4.71
C LYS A 19 33.86 -35.27 -4.37
N GLU A 20 35.02 -35.15 -5.02
CA GLU A 20 35.94 -34.01 -4.86
C GLU A 20 35.37 -32.67 -5.36
N ASP A 21 34.38 -32.70 -6.24
CA ASP A 21 33.74 -31.51 -6.80
C ASP A 21 32.42 -31.16 -6.11
N GLN A 22 31.93 -31.97 -5.15
CA GLN A 22 30.69 -31.71 -4.41
C GLN A 22 30.91 -30.70 -3.27
N ALA A 23 29.94 -29.80 -3.07
CA ALA A 23 29.94 -28.88 -1.95
C ALA A 23 29.65 -29.61 -0.64
N ASN A 24 30.51 -29.42 0.38
CA ASN A 24 30.26 -29.90 1.73
C ASN A 24 29.55 -28.84 2.58
N ARG A 25 28.32 -28.47 2.19
CA ARG A 25 27.51 -27.47 2.91
C ARG A 25 26.05 -27.88 2.92
N GLU A 26 25.36 -27.61 4.02
CA GLU A 26 23.91 -27.81 4.14
C GLU A 26 23.10 -26.58 3.69
N LYS A 27 23.73 -25.40 3.75
CA LYS A 27 23.13 -24.10 3.44
C LYS A 27 23.98 -23.32 2.45
N LEU A 28 23.33 -22.62 1.52
CA LEU A 28 23.96 -21.73 0.54
C LEU A 28 23.23 -20.39 0.47
N LYS A 29 23.94 -19.34 0.04
CA LYS A 29 23.29 -18.06 -0.26
C LYS A 29 22.86 -18.03 -1.72
N VAL A 30 21.58 -17.72 -1.96
CA VAL A 30 21.01 -17.55 -3.30
C VAL A 30 20.34 -16.19 -3.36
N LEU A 31 20.90 -15.29 -4.18
CA LEU A 31 20.42 -13.91 -4.33
C LEU A 31 20.26 -13.15 -3.00
N GLY A 32 21.00 -13.49 -1.94
CA GLY A 32 20.91 -12.88 -0.61
C GLY A 32 20.01 -13.61 0.39
N LEU A 33 19.22 -14.59 -0.06
CA LEU A 33 18.47 -15.53 0.77
C LEU A 33 19.32 -16.73 1.17
N THR A 34 18.96 -17.42 2.24
CA THR A 34 19.60 -18.68 2.65
C THR A 34 18.79 -19.86 2.13
N TRP A 35 19.38 -20.67 1.25
CA TRP A 35 18.83 -21.92 0.75
C TRP A 35 19.33 -23.09 1.59
N THR A 36 18.42 -23.78 2.25
CA THR A 36 18.68 -25.07 2.90
C THR A 36 18.50 -26.18 1.86
N ILE A 37 19.60 -26.85 1.50
CA ILE A 37 19.65 -27.75 0.34
C ILE A 37 18.78 -28.99 0.55
N LYS A 38 18.86 -29.59 1.74
CA LYS A 38 18.19 -30.87 2.06
C LYS A 38 16.67 -30.75 1.99
N ASP A 39 16.11 -29.70 2.57
CA ASP A 39 14.66 -29.48 2.66
C ASP A 39 14.12 -28.68 1.46
N ASP A 40 15.02 -28.21 0.59
CA ASP A 40 14.75 -27.34 -0.54
C ASP A 40 13.96 -26.07 -0.19
N THR A 41 14.36 -25.40 0.90
CA THR A 41 13.68 -24.21 1.42
C THR A 41 14.56 -22.97 1.43
N LEU A 42 13.95 -21.82 1.20
CA LEU A 42 14.53 -20.50 1.35
C LEU A 42 14.15 -19.91 2.70
N THR A 43 15.09 -19.19 3.30
CA THR A 43 14.90 -18.44 4.53
C THR A 43 15.40 -17.01 4.32
N VAL A 44 14.61 -16.05 4.80
CA VAL A 44 14.97 -14.62 4.78
C VAL A 44 15.95 -14.33 5.91
N ASN A 45 17.03 -13.65 5.55
CA ASN A 45 18.05 -13.26 6.50
C ASN A 45 17.67 -11.92 7.16
N SER A 46 17.90 -11.83 8.46
CA SER A 46 17.66 -10.65 9.27
C SER A 46 18.74 -10.61 10.35
N ALA A 47 19.40 -9.47 10.56
CA ALA A 47 20.49 -9.39 11.53
C ALA A 47 19.90 -9.26 12.94
N ARG A 48 20.04 -10.29 13.79
CA ARG A 48 19.70 -10.16 15.22
C ARG A 48 20.66 -9.18 15.88
N ASN A 49 20.12 -8.16 16.53
CA ASN A 49 20.89 -7.21 17.33
C ASN A 49 20.40 -7.30 18.77
N ASP A 50 20.88 -8.31 19.50
CA ASP A 50 20.44 -8.59 20.86
C ASP A 50 20.93 -7.56 21.90
N ASN A 51 21.83 -6.63 21.52
CA ASN A 51 22.61 -5.79 22.44
C ASN A 51 22.70 -4.29 22.08
N MET A 52 21.63 -3.63 21.64
CA MET A 52 21.67 -2.17 21.41
C MET A 52 20.74 -1.42 22.35
N PHE A 53 21.33 -0.97 23.46
CA PHE A 53 20.86 0.18 24.22
C PHE A 53 21.93 1.27 24.12
N PRO A 54 21.53 2.54 23.96
CA PRO A 54 20.16 3.05 23.86
C PRO A 54 19.55 2.85 22.47
N ILE A 55 18.26 2.48 22.40
CA ILE A 55 17.56 2.34 21.12
C ILE A 55 17.35 3.73 20.52
N THR A 56 18.01 4.02 19.40
CA THR A 56 17.85 5.28 18.66
C THR A 56 17.16 5.07 17.31
N LYS A 57 16.69 6.16 16.71
CA LYS A 57 16.09 6.15 15.37
C LYS A 57 17.05 5.59 14.30
N ARG A 58 18.35 5.84 14.42
CA ARG A 58 19.39 5.26 13.54
C ARG A 58 19.41 3.74 13.64
N GLU A 59 19.29 3.21 14.84
CA GLU A 59 19.33 1.77 15.09
C GLU A 59 18.07 1.07 14.58
N VAL A 60 16.91 1.71 14.75
CA VAL A 60 15.65 1.27 14.13
C VAL A 60 15.84 1.17 12.61
N LEU A 61 16.37 2.21 11.95
CA LEU A 61 16.65 2.16 10.51
C LEU A 61 17.62 1.04 10.14
N GLN A 62 18.70 0.84 10.89
CA GLN A 62 19.67 -0.25 10.65
C GLN A 62 18.97 -1.62 10.73
N ARG A 63 18.12 -1.83 11.73
CA ARG A 63 17.36 -3.07 11.89
C ARG A 63 16.37 -3.26 10.75
N VAL A 64 15.63 -2.22 10.34
CA VAL A 64 14.73 -2.26 9.18
C VAL A 64 15.49 -2.66 7.91
N ALA A 65 16.64 -2.04 7.67
CA ALA A 65 17.47 -2.29 6.49
C ALA A 65 18.16 -3.67 6.50
N SER A 66 18.29 -4.30 7.67
CA SER A 66 18.93 -5.62 7.80
C SER A 66 18.10 -6.77 7.25
N VAL A 67 16.80 -6.56 7.03
CA VAL A 67 15.89 -7.58 6.49
C VAL A 67 15.99 -7.58 4.98
N PHE A 68 16.56 -8.64 4.43
CA PHE A 68 16.73 -8.78 2.99
C PHE A 68 15.69 -9.74 2.40
N ASP A 69 14.57 -9.17 1.96
CA ASP A 69 13.42 -9.87 1.36
C ASP A 69 13.15 -9.38 -0.07
N PRO A 70 13.94 -9.83 -1.07
CA PRO A 70 13.85 -9.33 -2.44
C PRO A 70 12.55 -9.75 -3.15
N LEU A 71 11.92 -10.84 -2.69
CA LEU A 71 10.67 -11.36 -3.27
C LEU A 71 9.43 -10.87 -2.50
N GLY A 72 9.63 -10.17 -1.38
CA GLY A 72 8.55 -9.57 -0.62
C GLY A 72 7.67 -10.56 0.16
N PHE A 73 8.18 -11.75 0.49
CA PHE A 73 7.42 -12.78 1.23
C PHE A 73 6.90 -12.28 2.58
N PHE A 74 7.63 -11.39 3.22
CA PHE A 74 7.30 -10.79 4.51
C PHE A 74 7.02 -9.28 4.35
N THR A 75 6.61 -8.83 3.17
CA THR A 75 6.15 -7.44 2.96
C THR A 75 5.14 -6.98 4.01
N PRO A 76 4.11 -7.78 4.38
CA PRO A 76 3.17 -7.39 5.43
C PRO A 76 3.84 -7.12 6.80
N VAL A 77 4.87 -7.88 7.14
CA VAL A 77 5.61 -7.73 8.41
C VAL A 77 6.56 -6.53 8.34
N THR A 78 7.35 -6.45 7.26
CA THR A 78 8.31 -5.35 7.07
C THR A 78 7.63 -3.99 6.84
N LEU A 79 6.37 -3.96 6.42
CA LEU A 79 5.61 -2.72 6.38
C LEU A 79 5.45 -2.11 7.78
N ARG A 80 5.18 -2.92 8.82
CA ARG A 80 5.04 -2.43 10.20
C ARG A 80 6.27 -1.67 10.67
N THR A 81 7.46 -2.18 10.30
CA THR A 81 8.74 -1.57 10.69
C THR A 81 8.98 -0.25 9.95
N LYS A 82 8.62 -0.18 8.67
CA LYS A 82 8.66 1.07 7.86
C LYS A 82 7.69 2.12 8.37
N LEU A 83 6.47 1.72 8.75
CA LEU A 83 5.47 2.61 9.34
C LEU A 83 5.93 3.14 10.71
N PHE A 84 6.56 2.30 11.53
CA PHE A 84 7.15 2.75 12.79
C PHE A 84 8.26 3.78 12.56
N LEU A 85 9.17 3.52 11.61
CA LEU A 85 10.21 4.49 11.24
C LEU A 85 9.60 5.82 10.74
N GLN A 86 8.54 5.76 9.94
CA GLN A 86 7.78 6.93 9.49
C GLN A 86 7.14 7.70 10.66
N MET A 87 6.61 6.99 11.67
CA MET A 87 6.08 7.60 12.88
C MET A 87 7.17 8.38 13.64
N LEU A 88 8.36 7.81 13.81
CA LEU A 88 9.50 8.51 14.42
C LEU A 88 9.91 9.76 13.63
N TRP A 89 9.79 9.73 12.31
CA TRP A 89 10.02 10.92 11.46
C TRP A 89 8.97 12.00 11.70
N ASN A 90 7.70 11.62 11.83
CA ASN A 90 6.62 12.56 12.12
C ASN A 90 6.75 13.20 13.51
N LYS A 91 7.34 12.48 14.48
CA LYS A 91 7.73 13.01 15.79
C LYS A 91 8.92 13.99 15.74
N LYS A 92 9.54 14.19 14.56
CA LYS A 92 10.74 15.02 14.34
C LYS A 92 11.93 14.62 15.22
N MET A 93 12.05 13.32 15.48
CA MET A 93 13.10 12.75 16.29
C MET A 93 14.44 12.78 15.56
N GLU A 94 15.53 13.10 16.26
CA GLU A 94 16.89 13.11 15.72
C GLU A 94 17.47 11.69 15.58
N TRP A 95 18.51 11.52 14.77
CA TRP A 95 19.05 10.19 14.44
C TRP A 95 19.57 9.42 15.64
N ASP A 96 20.31 10.10 16.51
CA ASP A 96 21.01 9.52 17.67
C ASP A 96 20.29 9.85 18.99
N GLU A 97 19.06 10.39 18.90
CA GLU A 97 18.18 10.59 20.05
C GLU A 97 17.62 9.24 20.53
N GLN A 98 17.51 9.08 21.85
CA GLN A 98 16.95 7.88 22.44
C GLN A 98 15.42 7.86 22.33
N LEU A 99 14.86 6.69 22.00
CA LEU A 99 13.41 6.49 21.95
C LEU A 99 12.78 6.65 23.34
N THR A 100 11.54 7.16 23.36
CA THR A 100 10.73 7.18 24.58
C THR A 100 10.42 5.76 25.06
N GLU A 101 10.08 5.56 26.33
CA GLU A 101 9.74 4.22 26.85
C GLU A 101 8.56 3.59 26.10
N GLU A 102 7.58 4.40 25.72
CA GLU A 102 6.44 3.98 24.89
C GLU A 102 6.89 3.48 23.51
N ASP A 103 7.74 4.25 22.83
CA ASP A 103 8.27 3.90 21.51
C ASP A 103 9.18 2.66 21.58
N ILE A 104 9.94 2.49 22.66
CA ILE A 104 10.76 1.30 22.92
C ILE A 104 9.87 0.06 23.05
N GLN A 105 8.77 0.14 23.80
CA GLN A 105 7.86 -0.98 23.98
C GLN A 105 7.21 -1.39 22.65
N GLN A 106 6.72 -0.41 21.89
CA GLN A 106 6.16 -0.65 20.56
C GLN A 106 7.20 -1.24 19.59
N TRP A 107 8.42 -0.72 19.62
CA TRP A 107 9.51 -1.23 18.78
C TRP A 107 9.89 -2.66 19.13
N LYS A 108 9.94 -3.03 20.42
CA LYS A 108 10.23 -4.40 20.85
C LYS A 108 9.24 -5.39 20.23
N GLU A 109 7.94 -5.09 20.27
CA GLU A 109 6.89 -5.92 19.66
C GLU A 109 7.07 -6.05 18.14
N ILE A 110 7.44 -4.97 17.46
CA ILE A 110 7.66 -4.98 16.00
C ILE A 110 8.97 -5.71 15.64
N SER A 111 10.02 -5.54 16.44
CA SER A 111 11.33 -6.13 16.19
C SER A 111 11.36 -7.64 16.44
N PHE A 112 10.54 -8.12 17.39
CA PHE A 112 10.36 -9.54 17.64
C PHE A 112 9.89 -10.29 16.38
N ASP A 113 8.97 -9.69 15.61
CA ASP A 113 8.55 -10.26 14.34
C ASP A 113 9.72 -10.44 13.37
N LEU A 114 10.70 -9.53 13.35
CA LEU A 114 11.88 -9.61 12.49
C LEU A 114 12.88 -10.69 12.89
N ASP A 115 12.82 -11.16 14.14
CA ASP A 115 13.58 -12.31 14.59
C ASP A 115 12.90 -13.61 14.16
N GLU A 116 11.57 -13.62 14.27
CA GLU A 116 10.73 -14.77 13.94
C GLU A 116 10.62 -15.08 12.44
N ILE A 117 10.78 -14.11 11.54
CA ILE A 117 10.78 -14.38 10.09
C ILE A 117 11.93 -15.30 9.67
N GLN A 118 13.02 -15.35 10.43
CA GLN A 118 14.19 -16.18 10.15
C GLN A 118 13.93 -17.67 10.42
N GLU A 119 12.91 -17.97 11.22
CA GLU A 119 12.53 -19.35 11.53
C GLU A 119 11.54 -19.92 10.50
N TYR A 120 11.09 -19.12 9.53
CA TYR A 120 10.14 -19.55 8.53
C TYR A 120 10.86 -20.07 7.27
N HIS A 121 10.39 -21.23 6.79
CA HIS A 121 10.98 -21.94 5.66
C HIS A 121 10.02 -21.90 4.47
N ILE A 122 10.43 -21.23 3.41
CA ILE A 122 9.64 -21.05 2.18
C ILE A 122 10.09 -22.10 1.16
N PRO A 123 9.19 -22.93 0.60
CA PRO A 123 9.57 -23.85 -0.47
C PRO A 123 10.25 -23.10 -1.64
N ARG A 124 11.47 -23.51 -2.02
CA ARG A 124 12.20 -22.86 -3.13
C ARG A 124 11.56 -23.18 -4.48
N ALA A 125 11.18 -24.45 -4.66
CA ALA A 125 10.58 -24.92 -5.90
C ALA A 125 9.11 -24.50 -5.99
N ILE A 126 8.73 -23.91 -7.12
CA ILE A 126 7.37 -23.49 -7.43
C ILE A 126 6.91 -24.27 -8.66
N GLY A 127 5.71 -24.84 -8.61
CA GLY A 127 5.08 -25.58 -9.71
C GLY A 127 5.43 -27.08 -9.76
N LEU A 128 4.69 -27.81 -10.58
CA LEU A 128 4.89 -29.24 -10.80
C LEU A 128 5.83 -29.52 -11.97
N PRO A 129 6.58 -30.64 -11.96
CA PRO A 129 7.41 -31.05 -13.09
C PRO A 129 6.55 -31.37 -14.33
N GLY A 130 7.02 -31.00 -15.52
CA GLY A 130 6.38 -31.28 -16.81
C GLY A 130 6.18 -30.04 -17.68
N THR A 131 5.59 -30.21 -18.86
CA THR A 131 5.21 -29.10 -19.74
C THR A 131 3.90 -28.50 -19.23
N VAL A 132 3.97 -27.30 -18.66
CA VAL A 132 2.81 -26.57 -18.15
C VAL A 132 2.86 -25.11 -18.55
N THR A 133 1.68 -24.56 -18.84
CA THR A 133 1.55 -23.13 -19.12
C THR A 133 1.30 -22.42 -17.81
N PHE A 134 1.95 -21.28 -17.60
CA PHE A 134 1.74 -20.46 -16.43
C PHE A 134 1.01 -19.17 -16.78
N ARG A 135 0.23 -18.66 -15.84
CA ARG A 135 -0.36 -17.32 -15.84
C ARG A 135 0.14 -16.59 -14.60
N LEU A 136 0.55 -15.34 -14.77
CA LEU A 136 0.79 -14.46 -13.63
C LEU A 136 -0.52 -13.77 -13.24
N LEU A 137 -0.85 -13.85 -11.96
CA LEU A 137 -1.99 -13.18 -11.37
C LEU A 137 -1.46 -12.12 -10.41
N CYS A 138 -1.77 -10.86 -10.68
CA CYS A 138 -1.36 -9.74 -9.85
C CYS A 138 -2.60 -9.18 -9.16
N PHE A 139 -2.59 -9.27 -7.84
CA PHE A 139 -3.54 -8.61 -6.96
C PHE A 139 -2.91 -7.31 -6.51
N CYS A 140 -3.64 -6.20 -6.59
CA CYS A 140 -3.16 -4.90 -6.17
C CYS A 140 -4.18 -4.28 -5.21
N ASP A 141 -3.68 -3.58 -4.21
CA ASP A 141 -4.52 -2.82 -3.29
C ASP A 141 -3.77 -1.57 -2.76
N ALA A 142 -4.54 -0.59 -2.32
CA ALA A 142 -4.04 0.59 -1.63
C ALA A 142 -4.87 0.86 -0.38
N SER A 143 -4.21 0.74 0.78
CA SER A 143 -4.74 1.22 2.04
C SER A 143 -4.34 2.67 2.28
N THR A 144 -4.81 3.26 3.38
CA THR A 144 -4.35 4.58 3.84
C THR A 144 -2.89 4.60 4.29
N LYS A 145 -2.28 3.42 4.50
CA LYS A 145 -0.91 3.27 4.98
C LYS A 145 0.08 3.00 3.85
N ALA A 146 -0.28 2.16 2.89
CA ALA A 146 0.58 1.75 1.79
C ALA A 146 -0.22 1.22 0.61
N TYR A 147 0.40 1.21 -0.57
CA TYR A 147 -0.04 0.40 -1.70
C TYR A 147 0.83 -0.86 -1.79
N ALA A 148 0.22 -1.97 -2.19
CA ALA A 148 0.91 -3.24 -2.31
C ALA A 148 0.37 -4.05 -3.49
N SER A 149 1.20 -4.99 -3.95
CA SER A 149 0.81 -5.98 -4.92
C SER A 149 1.26 -7.37 -4.49
N ALA A 150 0.40 -8.36 -4.60
CA ALA A 150 0.73 -9.77 -4.41
C ALA A 150 0.65 -10.48 -5.76
N VAL A 151 1.73 -11.16 -6.16
CA VAL A 151 1.84 -11.82 -7.46
C VAL A 151 1.93 -13.33 -7.27
N TYR A 152 1.05 -14.06 -7.95
CA TYR A 152 0.99 -15.51 -7.91
C TYR A 152 1.29 -16.08 -9.29
N LEU A 153 2.06 -17.17 -9.30
CA LEU A 153 2.24 -18.01 -10.48
C LEU A 153 1.14 -19.08 -10.47
N HIS A 154 0.19 -18.98 -11.40
CA HIS A 154 -0.93 -19.91 -11.53
C HIS A 154 -0.66 -20.88 -12.68
N GLN A 155 -0.60 -22.18 -12.36
CA GLN A 155 -0.35 -23.24 -13.33
C GLN A 155 -1.64 -23.64 -14.04
N LEU A 156 -1.67 -23.50 -15.37
CA LEU A 156 -2.80 -23.88 -16.22
C LEU A 156 -2.65 -25.33 -16.67
N ARG A 157 -3.72 -26.11 -16.53
CA ARG A 157 -4.00 -27.23 -17.43
C ARG A 157 -4.88 -26.68 -18.55
N GLU A 158 -4.65 -27.13 -19.79
CA GLU A 158 -5.22 -26.55 -21.02
C GLU A 158 -6.70 -26.14 -20.86
N GLU A 159 -7.01 -24.85 -21.03
CA GLU A 159 -8.34 -24.39 -21.47
C GLU A 159 -8.44 -22.87 -21.74
N GLN A 160 -9.44 -22.53 -22.56
CA GLN A 160 -9.70 -21.24 -23.23
C GLN A 160 -10.17 -20.09 -22.32
N LEU A 161 -9.86 -18.86 -22.74
CA LEU A 161 -10.26 -17.61 -22.08
C LEU A 161 -11.60 -17.07 -22.62
N MET A 162 -12.50 -16.65 -21.72
CA MET A 162 -13.63 -15.75 -22.04
C MET A 162 -13.57 -14.49 -21.14
N ILE A 163 -13.95 -13.32 -21.69
CA ILE A 163 -13.85 -12.00 -21.06
C ILE A 163 -15.15 -11.20 -21.32
N GLU A 164 -15.57 -10.39 -20.35
CA GLU A 164 -16.62 -9.37 -20.51
C GLU A 164 -16.17 -8.04 -19.87
N LYS A 165 -16.62 -6.88 -20.41
CA LYS A 165 -16.17 -5.52 -20.02
C LYS A 165 -17.36 -4.58 -19.76
N LYS A 166 -17.24 -3.65 -18.79
CA LYS A 166 -18.23 -2.59 -18.47
C LYS A 166 -17.56 -1.20 -18.25
N PRO A 167 -18.30 -0.07 -18.40
CA PRO A 167 -17.75 1.28 -18.40
C PRO A 167 -17.70 1.95 -17.01
N LEU A 168 -16.83 2.97 -16.85
CA LEU A 168 -16.58 3.76 -15.63
C LEU A 168 -16.52 5.26 -15.97
N ALA A 169 -16.52 6.13 -14.94
CA ALA A 169 -16.60 7.60 -15.04
C ALA A 169 -15.35 8.29 -15.63
N THR A 170 -15.55 9.41 -16.35
CA THR A 170 -14.69 10.01 -17.40
C THR A 170 -13.20 10.25 -17.07
N LEU A 171 -12.84 10.63 -15.83
CA LEU A 171 -11.44 10.93 -15.47
C LEU A 171 -10.65 9.66 -15.14
N ILE A 172 -11.32 8.72 -14.46
CA ILE A 172 -10.86 7.34 -14.27
C ILE A 172 -10.86 6.63 -15.62
N ASP A 173 -11.85 6.89 -16.48
CA ASP A 173 -11.98 6.30 -17.81
C ASP A 173 -10.81 6.65 -18.74
N ASN A 174 -10.24 7.85 -18.66
CA ASN A 174 -9.06 8.19 -19.47
C ASN A 174 -7.79 7.44 -19.01
N ARG A 175 -7.58 7.32 -17.69
CA ARG A 175 -6.44 6.56 -17.15
C ARG A 175 -6.63 5.05 -17.33
N ILE A 176 -7.86 4.59 -17.18
CA ILE A 176 -8.27 3.21 -17.46
C ILE A 176 -8.19 2.91 -18.96
N LYS A 177 -8.47 3.86 -19.86
CA LYS A 177 -8.27 3.69 -21.30
C LYS A 177 -6.80 3.48 -21.62
N GLU A 178 -5.90 4.29 -21.06
CA GLU A 178 -4.45 4.12 -21.21
C GLU A 178 -3.99 2.75 -20.68
N ILE A 179 -4.49 2.34 -19.52
CA ILE A 179 -4.19 1.03 -18.92
C ILE A 179 -4.78 -0.13 -19.74
N ARG A 180 -6.03 0.00 -20.22
CA ARG A 180 -6.75 -1.01 -21.01
C ARG A 180 -6.30 -1.06 -22.47
N GLN A 181 -5.52 -0.09 -22.95
CA GLN A 181 -4.83 -0.16 -24.24
C GLN A 181 -3.72 -1.23 -24.22
N GLN A 182 -3.25 -1.64 -23.03
CA GLN A 182 -2.38 -2.80 -22.87
C GLN A 182 -3.19 -4.07 -23.17
N GLN A 183 -3.00 -4.66 -24.36
CA GLN A 183 -3.76 -5.84 -24.80
C GLN A 183 -3.41 -7.10 -24.01
N ASP A 184 -2.26 -7.11 -23.35
CA ASP A 184 -1.70 -8.29 -22.66
C ASP A 184 -2.15 -8.43 -21.20
N ILE A 185 -2.84 -7.42 -20.64
CA ILE A 185 -3.21 -7.38 -19.21
C ILE A 185 -4.73 -7.46 -19.04
N GLN A 186 -5.17 -8.48 -18.29
CA GLN A 186 -6.58 -8.67 -17.95
C GLN A 186 -6.88 -8.15 -16.55
N PHE A 187 -7.71 -7.11 -16.47
CA PHE A 187 -8.15 -6.54 -15.20
C PHE A 187 -9.44 -7.21 -14.73
N GLN A 188 -9.44 -7.64 -13.47
CA GLN A 188 -10.61 -8.17 -12.78
C GLN A 188 -10.69 -7.54 -11.39
N TYR A 189 -11.90 -7.42 -10.85
CA TYR A 189 -12.10 -6.99 -9.47
C TYR A 189 -12.17 -8.22 -8.57
N VAL A 190 -11.57 -8.10 -7.39
CA VAL A 190 -11.59 -9.10 -6.32
C VAL A 190 -12.04 -8.40 -5.05
N TYR A 191 -12.89 -9.08 -4.27
CA TYR A 191 -13.37 -8.54 -3.00
C TYR A 191 -12.22 -8.36 -1.99
N THR A 192 -12.26 -7.31 -1.16
CA THR A 192 -11.24 -6.97 -0.16
C THR A 192 -10.88 -8.16 0.74
N LYS A 193 -11.88 -8.89 1.26
CA LYS A 193 -11.64 -10.09 2.10
C LYS A 193 -10.95 -11.24 1.36
N GLU A 194 -10.97 -11.20 0.03
CA GLU A 194 -10.37 -12.19 -0.86
C GLU A 194 -9.12 -11.64 -1.56
N ASN A 195 -8.65 -10.44 -1.21
CA ASN A 195 -7.52 -9.80 -1.88
C ASN A 195 -6.25 -9.93 -1.02
N PRO A 196 -5.29 -10.79 -1.37
CA PRO A 196 -4.05 -10.92 -0.59
C PRO A 196 -3.21 -9.63 -0.54
N ALA A 197 -3.39 -8.71 -1.49
CA ALA A 197 -2.69 -7.43 -1.47
C ALA A 197 -3.13 -6.54 -0.28
N ASP A 198 -4.34 -6.73 0.25
CA ASP A 198 -4.81 -6.03 1.46
C ASP A 198 -3.94 -6.37 2.69
N ILE A 199 -3.47 -7.61 2.79
CA ILE A 199 -2.61 -8.05 3.90
C ILE A 199 -1.27 -7.28 3.84
N ALA A 200 -0.72 -7.13 2.64
CA ALA A 200 0.51 -6.38 2.43
C ALA A 200 0.32 -4.86 2.53
N SER A 201 -0.83 -4.32 2.13
CA SER A 201 -1.11 -2.88 2.18
C SER A 201 -1.38 -2.39 3.60
N ARG A 202 -1.87 -3.25 4.51
CA ARG A 202 -2.18 -2.90 5.92
C ARG A 202 -1.10 -3.32 6.91
N GLY A 203 -0.35 -4.35 6.57
CA GLY A 203 0.63 -5.01 7.43
C GLY A 203 -0.01 -5.95 8.45
N THR A 204 0.75 -6.96 8.87
CA THR A 204 0.32 -7.95 9.87
C THR A 204 1.51 -8.46 10.68
N THR A 205 1.25 -9.16 11.79
CA THR A 205 2.30 -9.80 12.57
C THR A 205 2.80 -11.05 11.89
N VAL A 206 4.03 -11.46 12.19
CA VAL A 206 4.59 -12.71 11.64
C VAL A 206 3.76 -13.93 12.05
N SER A 207 3.25 -13.98 13.29
CA SER A 207 2.45 -15.11 13.78
C SER A 207 1.15 -15.26 12.99
N LEU A 208 0.47 -14.14 12.72
CA LEU A 208 -0.73 -14.14 11.86
C LEU A 208 -0.39 -14.43 10.40
N LEU A 209 0.75 -13.95 9.90
CA LEU A 209 1.17 -14.20 8.51
C LEU A 209 1.46 -15.68 8.27
N LYS A 210 2.11 -16.36 9.22
CA LYS A 210 2.46 -17.79 9.13
C LYS A 210 1.23 -18.67 8.91
N GLU A 211 0.10 -18.33 9.54
CA GLU A 211 -1.17 -19.05 9.45
C GLU A 211 -2.07 -18.56 8.30
N ASN A 212 -1.68 -17.48 7.62
CA ASN A 212 -2.51 -16.85 6.59
C ASN A 212 -2.39 -17.59 5.25
N SER A 213 -3.29 -18.56 5.04
CA SER A 213 -3.33 -19.32 3.78
C SER A 213 -3.57 -18.44 2.55
N GLN A 214 -4.35 -17.35 2.67
CA GLN A 214 -4.61 -16.45 1.55
C GLN A 214 -3.35 -15.73 1.08
N TRP A 215 -2.44 -15.34 1.99
CA TRP A 215 -1.17 -14.76 1.61
C TRP A 215 -0.28 -15.77 0.87
N TRP A 216 -0.12 -16.98 1.41
CA TRP A 216 0.81 -17.97 0.87
C TRP A 216 0.30 -18.72 -0.37
N HIS A 217 -1.01 -18.95 -0.46
CA HIS A 217 -1.62 -19.77 -1.51
C HIS A 217 -2.59 -18.98 -2.40
N GLY A 218 -2.86 -17.72 -2.06
CA GLY A 218 -3.88 -16.92 -2.71
C GLY A 218 -5.30 -17.34 -2.31
N PRO A 219 -6.32 -16.72 -2.90
CA PRO A 219 -7.71 -17.06 -2.63
C PRO A 219 -8.06 -18.49 -3.01
N SER A 220 -8.96 -19.13 -2.24
CA SER A 220 -9.31 -20.54 -2.44
C SER A 220 -9.89 -20.84 -3.82
N TRP A 221 -10.56 -19.88 -4.45
CA TRP A 221 -11.09 -20.00 -5.81
C TRP A 221 -10.01 -20.02 -6.90
N LEU A 222 -8.76 -19.64 -6.60
CA LEU A 222 -7.66 -19.76 -7.57
C LEU A 222 -7.35 -21.21 -7.95
N THR A 223 -7.67 -22.16 -7.09
CA THR A 223 -7.48 -23.60 -7.39
C THR A 223 -8.66 -24.19 -8.14
N LYS A 224 -9.78 -23.47 -8.21
CA LYS A 224 -11.00 -23.90 -8.90
C LYS A 224 -10.95 -23.60 -10.39
N HIS A 225 -11.89 -24.19 -11.12
CA HIS A 225 -12.05 -23.90 -12.54
C HIS A 225 -12.38 -22.42 -12.78
N ARG A 226 -11.94 -21.83 -13.89
CA ARG A 226 -12.11 -20.39 -14.13
C ARG A 226 -13.57 -19.94 -14.17
N THR A 227 -14.50 -20.83 -14.52
CA THR A 227 -15.93 -20.54 -14.49
C THR A 227 -16.46 -20.30 -13.08
N GLU A 228 -15.76 -20.82 -12.07
CA GLU A 228 -16.09 -20.68 -10.64
C GLU A 228 -15.37 -19.50 -9.98
N TRP A 229 -14.52 -18.77 -10.72
CA TRP A 229 -13.90 -17.56 -10.20
C TRP A 229 -14.96 -16.49 -9.95
N PRO A 230 -14.77 -15.63 -8.94
CA PRO A 230 -15.71 -14.55 -8.67
C PRO A 230 -15.85 -13.68 -9.92
N ARG A 231 -17.09 -13.61 -10.42
CA ARG A 231 -17.47 -12.62 -11.41
C ARG A 231 -17.93 -11.41 -10.65
N TRP A 232 -17.23 -10.31 -10.84
CA TRP A 232 -17.66 -9.06 -10.27
C TRP A 232 -18.95 -8.61 -10.94
N ASP A 233 -20.02 -8.54 -10.15
CA ASP A 233 -21.26 -7.88 -10.52
C ASP A 233 -21.44 -6.67 -9.59
N PRO A 234 -21.32 -5.43 -10.11
CA PRO A 234 -21.53 -4.22 -9.31
C PRO A 234 -22.93 -4.13 -8.68
N HIS A 235 -23.90 -4.91 -9.16
CA HIS A 235 -25.26 -4.93 -8.64
C HIS A 235 -25.47 -5.95 -7.54
N ASN A 236 -24.48 -6.79 -7.25
CA ASN A 236 -24.54 -7.86 -6.26
C ASN A 236 -23.36 -7.81 -5.29
N ILE A 237 -23.17 -6.65 -4.66
CA ILE A 237 -22.15 -6.44 -3.62
C ILE A 237 -22.71 -6.99 -2.31
N SER A 238 -22.00 -7.91 -1.66
CA SER A 238 -22.40 -8.41 -0.34
C SER A 238 -22.36 -7.29 0.70
N VAL A 239 -23.30 -7.32 1.67
CA VAL A 239 -23.43 -6.32 2.74
C VAL A 239 -22.11 -6.14 3.52
N ASP A 240 -21.38 -7.23 3.75
CA ASP A 240 -20.07 -7.21 4.40
C ASP A 240 -19.00 -6.45 3.61
N ASN A 241 -18.98 -6.62 2.28
CA ASN A 241 -18.07 -5.87 1.42
C ASN A 241 -18.49 -4.41 1.35
N GLN A 242 -19.80 -4.14 1.32
CA GLN A 242 -20.31 -2.78 1.39
C GLN A 242 -19.88 -2.10 2.70
N ASN A 243 -19.92 -2.79 3.84
CA ASN A 243 -19.43 -2.28 5.12
C ASN A 243 -17.91 -2.09 5.16
N SER A 244 -17.11 -3.01 4.60
CA SER A 244 -15.65 -2.88 4.54
C SER A 244 -15.23 -1.73 3.64
N ILE A 245 -15.79 -1.70 2.42
CA ILE A 245 -15.66 -0.59 1.49
C ILE A 245 -16.09 0.67 2.22
N GLU A 246 -17.30 0.76 2.79
CA GLU A 246 -17.73 1.94 3.53
C GLU A 246 -16.84 2.31 4.71
N SER A 247 -16.23 1.38 5.43
CA SER A 247 -15.34 1.69 6.56
C SER A 247 -14.02 2.28 6.08
N GLU A 248 -13.43 1.76 5.02
CA GLU A 248 -12.24 2.31 4.38
C GLU A 248 -12.55 3.54 3.57
N TYR A 249 -13.71 3.58 2.93
CA TYR A 249 -14.28 4.74 2.27
C TYR A 249 -14.71 5.77 3.31
N LYS A 250 -14.94 5.41 4.59
CA LYS A 250 -15.13 6.32 5.74
C LYS A 250 -13.81 6.76 6.34
N VAL A 251 -12.75 5.97 6.35
CA VAL A 251 -11.40 6.43 6.79
C VAL A 251 -10.74 7.24 5.68
N SER A 252 -10.81 6.77 4.43
CA SER A 252 -10.48 7.53 3.23
C SER A 252 -11.46 8.65 3.00
N LYS A 253 -12.77 8.61 3.32
CA LYS A 253 -13.59 9.84 3.40
C LYS A 253 -13.13 10.67 4.60
N VAL A 254 -12.75 10.16 5.74
CA VAL A 254 -12.31 11.05 6.83
C VAL A 254 -10.95 11.67 6.49
N LEU A 255 -10.11 11.07 5.65
CA LEU A 255 -8.85 11.63 5.15
C LEU A 255 -9.01 12.42 3.84
N HIS A 256 -9.95 12.05 2.97
CA HIS A 256 -10.27 12.63 1.67
C HIS A 256 -11.41 13.65 1.77
N GLU A 257 -12.27 13.58 2.77
CA GLU A 257 -13.15 14.59 3.40
C GLU A 257 -12.47 15.32 4.54
N ALA A 258 -11.45 14.87 5.26
CA ALA A 258 -10.57 15.87 5.91
C ALA A 258 -9.83 16.64 4.83
N ALA A 259 -9.34 15.98 3.77
CA ALA A 259 -8.78 16.66 2.61
C ALA A 259 -9.82 17.33 1.69
N LYS A 260 -11.13 16.99 1.70
CA LYS A 260 -12.26 17.67 0.99
C LYS A 260 -13.06 18.61 1.91
N LEU A 261 -12.86 18.60 3.22
CA LEU A 261 -13.23 19.65 4.18
C LEU A 261 -12.07 20.66 4.29
N LEU A 262 -10.85 20.23 3.93
CA LEU A 262 -9.68 21.08 3.66
C LEU A 262 -9.51 21.44 2.18
N ALA A 263 -10.21 20.81 1.21
CA ALA A 263 -10.12 21.13 -0.23
C ALA A 263 -11.47 21.19 -0.99
N GLY A 264 -12.60 21.18 -0.27
CA GLY A 264 -13.95 21.28 -0.83
C GLY A 264 -14.44 20.04 -1.58
N GLU A 265 -15.45 19.35 -1.04
CA GLU A 265 -16.67 18.84 -1.72
C GLU A 265 -17.10 17.43 -1.28
N GLY A 266 -18.16 17.35 -0.47
CA GLY A 266 -18.98 16.15 -0.32
C GLY A 266 -19.96 15.95 -1.49
N PRO A 267 -20.49 14.72 -1.67
CA PRO A 267 -21.08 14.24 -2.92
C PRO A 267 -22.63 14.21 -2.90
N ASP A 268 -23.22 14.58 -4.04
CA ASP A 268 -24.58 14.32 -4.53
C ASP A 268 -25.73 14.96 -3.70
N GLY A 269 -26.51 15.94 -4.19
CA GLY A 269 -26.85 16.25 -5.57
C GLY A 269 -28.04 15.43 -6.08
N GLU A 270 -29.22 15.51 -5.43
CA GLU A 270 -30.49 15.70 -6.13
C GLU A 270 -31.63 16.14 -5.20
N THR A 271 -32.59 16.79 -5.86
CA THR A 271 -33.51 17.83 -5.37
C THR A 271 -34.78 17.29 -4.71
N ASN A 272 -35.26 18.00 -3.68
CA ASN A 272 -36.69 18.24 -3.54
C ASN A 272 -36.97 19.68 -3.10
N SER A 273 -37.46 20.40 -4.11
CA SER A 273 -38.27 21.61 -4.19
C SER A 273 -38.81 22.31 -2.93
N VAL A 274 -38.87 23.63 -3.12
CA VAL A 274 -39.79 24.65 -2.56
C VAL A 274 -39.31 25.37 -1.30
N GLY A 275 -39.00 26.66 -1.48
CA GLY A 275 -39.20 27.67 -0.43
C GLY A 275 -37.99 28.51 -0.07
N ASN A 276 -38.00 29.76 -0.52
CA ASN A 276 -37.41 30.94 0.14
C ASN A 276 -36.05 30.81 0.84
N SER A 277 -34.99 31.22 0.14
CA SER A 277 -33.98 32.20 0.59
C SER A 277 -32.81 32.16 -0.40
N LYS A 278 -32.33 33.31 -0.88
CA LYS A 278 -31.11 33.37 -1.69
C LYS A 278 -29.87 33.17 -0.80
N SER A 279 -29.68 31.95 -0.29
CA SER A 279 -28.42 31.46 0.27
C SER A 279 -27.67 30.70 -0.84
N SER A 280 -26.99 31.45 -1.70
CA SER A 280 -26.21 30.88 -2.79
C SER A 280 -24.83 30.44 -2.27
N VAL A 281 -24.65 29.12 -2.25
CA VAL A 281 -23.44 28.30 -2.26
C VAL A 281 -22.11 29.04 -2.55
N GLY A 282 -21.09 28.82 -1.71
CA GLY A 282 -19.69 28.83 -2.15
C GLY A 282 -18.92 30.16 -2.27
N TYR A 283 -19.52 31.32 -1.99
CA TYR A 283 -18.82 32.60 -2.13
C TYR A 283 -18.15 33.05 -0.82
N LEU A 284 -16.81 32.92 -0.75
CA LEU A 284 -15.99 33.75 0.13
C LEU A 284 -15.44 34.91 -0.71
N LEU A 285 -15.81 36.15 -0.39
CA LEU A 285 -15.39 37.36 -1.13
C LEU A 285 -15.81 37.38 -2.62
N ASP A 286 -16.97 36.82 -2.97
CA ASP A 286 -17.42 36.62 -4.36
C ASP A 286 -16.49 35.75 -5.23
N ILE A 287 -15.55 35.03 -4.62
CA ILE A 287 -14.72 34.06 -5.33
C ILE A 287 -15.48 32.74 -5.38
N ASP A 288 -15.89 32.34 -6.57
CA ASP A 288 -16.48 31.03 -6.82
C ASP A 288 -15.39 29.95 -6.81
N CYS A 289 -15.41 29.05 -5.82
CA CYS A 289 -14.43 27.97 -5.69
C CYS A 289 -14.52 26.94 -6.82
N SER A 290 -15.68 26.77 -7.47
CA SER A 290 -15.88 25.80 -8.55
C SER A 290 -15.07 26.11 -9.81
N ARG A 291 -14.61 27.36 -9.96
CA ARG A 291 -13.74 27.81 -11.07
C ARG A 291 -12.28 27.38 -10.93
N PHE A 292 -11.91 26.72 -9.83
CA PHE A 292 -10.54 26.36 -9.52
C PHE A 292 -10.37 24.84 -9.38
N SER A 293 -9.66 24.22 -10.32
CA SER A 293 -9.30 22.78 -10.27
C SER A 293 -8.11 22.45 -9.36
N SER A 294 -7.55 23.44 -8.66
CA SER A 294 -6.40 23.28 -7.77
C SER A 294 -6.60 24.10 -6.51
N PHE A 295 -6.65 23.40 -5.38
CA PHE A 295 -6.78 24.03 -4.06
C PHE A 295 -5.66 25.03 -3.78
N ILE A 296 -4.41 24.70 -4.13
CA ILE A 296 -3.27 25.61 -3.97
C ILE A 296 -3.46 26.88 -4.79
N ARG A 297 -4.03 26.78 -6.00
CA ARG A 297 -4.31 27.95 -6.85
C ARG A 297 -5.41 28.83 -6.25
N LEU A 298 -6.48 28.22 -5.73
CA LEU A 298 -7.55 28.93 -5.02
C LEU A 298 -6.99 29.72 -3.82
N ILE A 299 -6.22 29.07 -2.94
CA ILE A 299 -5.63 29.72 -1.77
C ILE A 299 -4.72 30.88 -2.17
N ARG A 300 -3.88 30.71 -3.21
CA ARG A 300 -3.00 31.79 -3.69
C ARG A 300 -3.79 32.98 -4.24
N VAL A 301 -4.85 32.72 -5.02
CA VAL A 301 -5.71 33.80 -5.55
C VAL A 301 -6.45 34.51 -4.42
N SER A 302 -7.04 33.78 -3.48
CA SER A 302 -7.70 34.36 -2.31
C SER A 302 -6.76 35.18 -1.44
N ALA A 303 -5.52 34.72 -1.22
CA ALA A 303 -4.50 35.48 -0.49
C ALA A 303 -4.12 36.79 -1.21
N TRP A 304 -4.05 36.77 -2.54
CA TRP A 304 -3.83 38.00 -3.33
C TRP A 304 -5.00 38.97 -3.24
N VAL A 305 -6.24 38.48 -3.29
CA VAL A 305 -7.45 39.31 -3.13
C VAL A 305 -7.50 39.93 -1.73
N LEU A 306 -7.24 39.14 -0.68
CA LEU A 306 -7.19 39.64 0.70
C LEU A 306 -6.10 40.71 0.89
N ARG A 307 -4.91 40.48 0.31
CA ARG A 307 -3.84 41.49 0.32
C ARG A 307 -4.25 42.76 -0.42
N PHE A 308 -4.98 42.63 -1.54
CA PHE A 308 -5.51 43.78 -2.27
C PHE A 308 -6.52 44.57 -1.42
N VAL A 309 -7.44 43.89 -0.73
CA VAL A 309 -8.40 44.54 0.19
C VAL A 309 -7.66 45.26 1.32
N LYS A 310 -6.62 44.64 1.90
CA LYS A 310 -5.78 45.30 2.92
C LYS A 310 -5.07 46.56 2.40
N ARG A 311 -4.64 46.56 1.13
CA ARG A 311 -4.09 47.76 0.48
C ARG A 311 -5.11 48.89 0.36
N LEU A 312 -6.39 48.58 0.13
CA LEU A 312 -7.46 49.58 0.15
C LEU A 312 -7.61 50.22 1.55
N ASN A 313 -7.28 49.48 2.61
CA ASN A 313 -7.24 49.96 3.99
C ASN A 313 -5.89 50.56 4.42
N LYS A 314 -5.05 50.99 3.44
CA LYS A 314 -3.75 51.66 3.64
C LYS A 314 -2.62 50.80 4.23
N GLU A 315 -2.74 49.47 4.26
CA GLU A 315 -1.62 48.58 4.57
C GLU A 315 -0.80 48.27 3.30
N THR A 316 0.46 48.69 3.25
CA THR A 316 1.31 48.52 2.04
C THR A 316 2.30 47.38 2.20
N ILE A 317 1.84 46.15 1.98
CA ILE A 317 2.71 44.97 1.87
C ILE A 317 3.07 44.73 0.40
N SER A 318 4.37 44.66 0.10
CA SER A 318 4.92 44.36 -1.23
C SER A 318 5.75 43.07 -1.21
N GLY A 319 5.98 42.45 -2.38
CA GLY A 319 6.73 41.20 -2.50
C GLY A 319 5.87 39.94 -2.67
N PRO A 320 6.47 38.73 -2.63
CA PRO A 320 5.74 37.46 -2.76
C PRO A 320 4.74 37.24 -1.60
N LEU A 321 3.78 36.33 -1.80
CA LEU A 321 2.86 35.92 -0.72
C LEU A 321 3.64 35.23 0.41
N THR A 322 3.39 35.64 1.64
CA THR A 322 3.98 34.99 2.81
C THR A 322 3.20 33.73 3.18
N ALA A 323 3.85 32.81 3.91
CA ALA A 323 3.18 31.62 4.43
C ALA A 323 1.98 31.98 5.32
N ALA A 324 2.08 33.06 6.10
CA ALA A 324 1.00 33.54 6.97
C ALA A 324 -0.25 33.97 6.17
N GLU A 325 -0.07 34.62 5.02
CA GLU A 325 -1.19 35.03 4.16
C GLU A 325 -1.87 33.85 3.47
N LEU A 326 -1.08 32.84 3.08
CA LEU A 326 -1.61 31.60 2.53
C LEU A 326 -2.40 30.81 3.60
N GLU A 327 -1.86 30.72 4.82
CA GLU A 327 -2.55 30.05 5.92
C GLU A 327 -3.82 30.82 6.34
N HIS A 328 -3.79 32.15 6.35
CA HIS A 328 -4.96 32.96 6.62
C HIS A 328 -6.07 32.77 5.57
N ALA A 329 -5.71 32.78 4.28
CA ALA A 329 -6.66 32.53 3.20
C ALA A 329 -7.26 31.12 3.28
N LYS A 330 -6.44 30.11 3.61
CA LYS A 330 -6.88 28.74 3.86
C LYS A 330 -7.86 28.65 5.03
N LEU A 331 -7.55 29.28 6.16
CA LEU A 331 -8.42 29.27 7.33
C LEU A 331 -9.77 29.96 7.07
N LEU A 332 -9.80 31.01 6.25
CA LEU A 332 -11.07 31.66 5.88
C LEU A 332 -11.96 30.73 5.06
N TRP A 333 -11.40 29.98 4.11
CA TRP A 333 -12.14 28.97 3.36
C TRP A 333 -12.65 27.84 4.26
N ILE A 334 -11.80 27.33 5.17
CA ILE A 334 -12.20 26.31 6.14
C ILE A 334 -13.36 26.81 7.01
N LYS A 335 -13.26 28.02 7.57
CA LYS A 335 -14.33 28.61 8.39
C LYS A 335 -15.62 28.83 7.59
N SER A 336 -15.51 29.24 6.33
CA SER A 336 -16.66 29.43 5.45
C SER A 336 -17.39 28.12 5.20
N VAL A 337 -16.65 27.06 4.88
CA VAL A 337 -17.21 25.71 4.69
C VAL A 337 -17.80 25.18 6.00
N GLN A 338 -17.10 25.34 7.12
CA GLN A 338 -17.60 24.92 8.44
C GLN A 338 -18.91 25.62 8.82
N LYS A 339 -19.02 26.93 8.58
CA LYS A 339 -20.25 27.69 8.82
C LYS A 339 -21.41 27.24 7.93
N GLN A 340 -21.12 26.69 6.75
CA GLN A 340 -22.15 26.19 5.83
C GLN A 340 -22.54 24.73 6.11
N CYS A 341 -21.64 23.92 6.66
CA CYS A 341 -21.87 22.49 6.89
C CYS A 341 -22.34 22.15 8.32
N PHE A 342 -22.08 23.01 9.31
CA PHE A 342 -22.31 22.70 10.73
C PHE A 342 -23.20 23.70 11.48
N TRP A 343 -23.79 24.70 10.81
CA TRP A 343 -24.71 25.68 11.40
C TRP A 343 -25.96 25.88 10.56
#